data_AF-A0A4R1XRP5-F1
#
_entry.id   AF-A0A4R1XRP5-F1
#
_cell.length_a   1.000
_cell.length_b   1.000
_cell.length_c   1.000
_cell.angle_alpha   90.00
_cell.angle_beta   90.00
_cell.angle_gamma   90.00
#
_symmetry.space_group_name_H-M   'P 1'
#
loop_
_entity.id
_entity.type
_entity.pdbx_description
1 polymer ?
#
loop_
_entity_poly.entity_id
_entity_poly.type
_entity_poly.pdbx_seq_one_letter_code
_entity_poly.pdbx_strand_id
1 'polypeptide(L)'
;MTRSTIDFSLAPRRKQPEQGDMLKDMSSGEGSNAAAVDPPRSAEAKALLPRLPEEERLRNSARRAAEQQETRRRLKNLKRMKERSIRFYVNVPLEQDVKARLLRAAHENDIRMTVIMQAAIDTYLQDNGY
;
A
#
# COMPACT_ATOMS: atom_id res chain seq x y z
N MET A 1 6.14 11.63 -22.34
CA MET A 1 5.19 10.71 -21.67
C MET A 1 4.95 11.23 -20.25
N THR A 2 3.87 11.96 -20.05
CA THR A 2 3.52 12.63 -18.79
C THR A 2 2.86 11.64 -17.82
N ARG A 3 3.33 11.59 -16.57
CA ARG A 3 2.77 10.75 -15.51
C ARG A 3 1.47 11.37 -15.01
N SER A 4 0.35 10.67 -15.19
CA SER A 4 -0.94 11.02 -14.62
C SER A 4 -0.91 10.76 -13.11
N THR A 5 -0.97 11.83 -12.32
CA THR A 5 -1.24 11.78 -10.88
C THR A 5 -2.73 11.58 -10.67
N ILE A 6 -3.11 10.44 -10.10
CA ILE A 6 -4.49 10.14 -9.73
C ILE A 6 -4.76 10.85 -8.41
N ASP A 7 -5.40 12.02 -8.48
CA ASP A 7 -5.89 12.76 -7.32
C ASP A 7 -7.13 12.06 -6.74
N PHE A 8 -6.94 11.30 -5.66
CA PHE A 8 -8.04 10.81 -4.86
C PHE A 8 -8.57 11.95 -3.98
N SER A 9 -9.82 12.37 -4.23
CA SER A 9 -10.52 13.35 -3.39
C SER A 9 -10.65 12.82 -1.96
N LEU A 10 -9.80 13.31 -1.06
CA LEU A 10 -9.86 13.00 0.36
C LEU A 10 -11.03 13.78 0.98
N ALA A 11 -12.05 13.07 1.48
CA ALA A 11 -13.15 13.71 2.18
C ALA A 11 -12.65 14.52 3.40
N PRO A 12 -13.23 15.69 3.72
CA PRO A 12 -12.78 16.51 4.84
C PRO A 12 -12.90 15.75 6.16
N ARG A 13 -11.79 15.68 6.92
CA ARG A 13 -11.81 15.13 8.29
C ARG A 13 -12.63 16.04 9.19
N ARG A 14 -13.71 15.50 9.76
CA ARG A 14 -14.46 16.12 10.86
C ARG A 14 -13.52 16.29 12.05
N LYS A 15 -13.10 17.52 12.35
CA LYS A 15 -12.33 17.83 13.58
C LYS A 15 -13.25 17.62 14.78
N GLN A 16 -12.84 16.80 15.74
CA GLN A 16 -13.44 16.80 17.08
C GLN A 16 -13.11 18.12 17.77
N PRO A 17 -14.05 18.77 18.47
CA PRO A 17 -13.74 19.94 19.26
C PRO A 17 -13.08 19.51 20.57
N GLU A 18 -11.80 19.87 20.71
CA GLU A 18 -11.08 19.90 22.00
C GLU A 18 -11.73 20.99 22.87
N GLN A 19 -12.08 20.61 24.11
CA GLN A 19 -12.60 21.53 25.12
C GLN A 19 -11.50 22.49 25.58
N GLY A 20 -11.78 23.80 25.47
CA GLY A 20 -11.06 24.84 26.19
C GLY A 20 -10.63 26.02 25.33
N ASP A 21 -11.52 27.01 25.14
CA ASP A 21 -11.27 28.36 25.62
C ASP A 21 -12.56 29.19 25.54
N MET A 22 -12.80 30.04 26.54
CA MET A 22 -13.98 30.91 26.63
C MET A 22 -13.73 32.26 25.94
N LEU A 23 -14.84 32.84 25.48
CA LEU A 23 -15.15 34.27 25.29
C LEU A 23 -15.06 34.91 23.89
N LYS A 24 -16.19 35.57 23.56
CA LYS A 24 -16.50 36.54 22.46
C LYS A 24 -16.61 35.97 21.04
N ASP A 25 -17.62 36.26 20.22
CA ASP A 25 -18.58 37.36 20.19
C ASP A 25 -19.96 36.89 19.67
N MET A 26 -21.01 37.49 20.23
CA MET A 26 -22.37 37.48 19.69
C MET A 26 -22.43 38.38 18.45
N SER A 27 -22.60 37.81 17.26
CA SER A 27 -23.20 38.51 16.13
C SER A 27 -24.31 37.66 15.53
N SER A 28 -25.54 38.10 15.78
CA SER A 28 -26.75 37.63 15.13
C SER A 28 -26.59 37.68 13.61
N GLY A 29 -26.72 36.53 12.97
CA GLY A 29 -26.80 36.39 11.53
C GLY A 29 -27.82 35.31 11.23
N GLU A 30 -29.07 35.72 11.02
CA GLU A 30 -30.11 34.89 10.44
C GLU A 30 -29.66 34.44 9.06
N GLY A 31 -29.37 33.15 8.94
CA GLY A 31 -29.00 32.48 7.70
C GLY A 31 -29.83 31.21 7.59
N SER A 32 -30.90 31.32 6.81
CA SER A 32 -31.79 30.25 6.36
C SER A 32 -31.00 29.01 5.90
N ASN A 33 -30.99 27.96 6.73
CA ASN A 33 -30.62 26.63 6.23
C ASN A 33 -31.80 26.08 5.44
N ALA A 34 -31.73 26.37 4.14
CA ALA A 34 -32.49 25.73 3.10
C ALA A 34 -32.54 24.22 3.36
N ALA A 35 -33.77 23.72 3.34
CA ALA A 35 -34.09 22.32 3.31
C ALA A 35 -33.06 21.55 2.47
N ALA A 36 -32.51 20.50 3.06
CA ALA A 36 -31.87 19.45 2.28
C ALA A 36 -32.93 18.94 1.30
N VAL A 37 -32.86 19.44 0.06
CA VAL A 37 -33.60 18.90 -1.06
C VAL A 37 -32.96 17.54 -1.34
N ASP A 38 -33.48 16.51 -0.67
CA ASP A 38 -33.29 15.14 -1.11
C ASP A 38 -33.72 15.09 -2.58
N PRO A 39 -32.83 14.73 -3.52
CA PRO A 39 -33.30 14.44 -4.87
C PRO A 39 -34.27 13.26 -4.74
N PRO A 40 -35.47 13.30 -5.35
CA PRO A 40 -36.36 12.15 -5.36
C PRO A 40 -35.70 11.10 -6.25
N ARG A 41 -34.80 10.31 -5.67
CA ARG A 41 -34.31 9.06 -6.26
C ARG A 41 -35.46 8.09 -6.15
N SER A 42 -36.39 8.24 -7.10
CA SER A 42 -37.20 7.18 -7.68
C SER A 42 -37.28 5.95 -6.79
N ALA A 43 -38.14 6.04 -5.77
CA ALA A 43 -38.54 4.88 -4.96
C ALA A 43 -39.16 3.77 -5.83
N GLU A 44 -39.47 4.09 -7.09
CA GLU A 44 -40.19 3.28 -8.06
C GLU A 44 -39.29 2.38 -8.93
N ALA A 45 -37.96 2.61 -8.96
CA ALA A 45 -37.04 1.70 -9.65
C ALA A 45 -36.58 0.51 -8.78
N LYS A 46 -37.21 0.28 -7.62
CA LYS A 46 -36.90 -0.81 -6.68
C LYS A 46 -37.77 -2.06 -6.87
N ALA A 47 -38.65 -2.10 -7.88
CA ALA A 47 -39.75 -3.05 -7.95
C ALA A 47 -39.77 -3.98 -9.18
N LEU A 48 -38.64 -4.32 -9.80
CA LEU A 48 -38.61 -5.30 -10.90
C LEU A 48 -37.64 -6.47 -10.72
N LEU A 49 -36.91 -6.53 -9.61
CA LEU A 49 -36.10 -7.71 -9.27
C LEU A 49 -36.63 -8.30 -7.95
N PRO A 50 -36.94 -9.61 -7.91
CA PRO A 50 -37.24 -10.30 -6.66
C PRO A 50 -36.12 -10.02 -5.66
N ARG A 51 -36.44 -9.38 -4.53
CA ARG A 51 -35.48 -9.20 -3.46
C ARG A 51 -35.15 -10.60 -2.93
N LEU A 52 -33.90 -11.03 -3.11
CA LEU A 52 -33.40 -12.25 -2.48
C LEU A 52 -33.69 -12.20 -0.97
N PRO A 53 -34.07 -13.33 -0.34
CA PRO A 53 -34.38 -13.40 1.07
C PRO A 53 -33.24 -12.83 1.92
N GLU A 54 -33.58 -12.15 3.02
CA GLU A 54 -32.61 -11.38 3.83
C GLU A 54 -31.44 -12.25 4.30
N GLU A 55 -31.70 -13.53 4.61
CA GLU A 55 -30.68 -14.50 4.98
C GLU A 55 -29.64 -14.75 3.90
N GLU A 56 -30.04 -14.88 2.64
CA GLU A 56 -29.11 -15.10 1.51
C GLU A 56 -28.29 -13.84 1.21
N ARG A 57 -28.86 -12.65 1.44
CA ARG A 57 -28.14 -11.38 1.28
C ARG A 57 -27.05 -11.23 2.34
N LEU A 58 -27.33 -11.62 3.57
CA LEU A 58 -26.35 -11.67 4.67
C LEU A 58 -25.26 -12.71 4.40
N ARG A 59 -25.61 -13.89 3.89
CA ARG A 59 -24.63 -14.90 3.48
C ARG A 59 -23.72 -14.41 2.36
N ASN A 60 -24.30 -13.76 1.34
CA ASN A 60 -23.54 -13.22 0.21
C ASN A 60 -22.66 -12.02 0.60
N SER A 61 -23.12 -11.16 1.52
CA SER A 61 -22.30 -10.06 2.04
C SER A 61 -21.17 -10.58 2.95
N ALA A 62 -21.46 -11.57 3.80
CA ALA A 62 -20.45 -12.25 4.62
C ALA A 62 -19.40 -12.95 3.77
N ARG A 63 -19.81 -13.62 2.68
CA ARG A 63 -18.89 -14.28 1.75
C ARG A 63 -17.99 -13.29 1.03
N ARG A 64 -18.56 -12.19 0.50
CA ARG A 64 -17.76 -11.10 -0.11
C ARG A 64 -16.81 -10.45 0.90
N ALA A 65 -17.24 -10.26 2.14
CA ALA A 65 -16.39 -9.75 3.21
C ALA A 65 -15.24 -10.72 3.53
N ALA A 66 -15.50 -12.04 3.54
CA ALA A 66 -14.48 -13.07 3.73
C ALA A 66 -13.47 -13.08 2.57
N GLU A 67 -13.92 -13.03 1.32
CA GLU A 67 -13.07 -12.94 0.12
C GLU A 67 -12.17 -11.70 0.14
N GLN A 68 -12.69 -10.54 0.57
CA GLN A 68 -11.90 -9.31 0.75
C GLN A 68 -10.86 -9.43 1.87
N GLN A 69 -11.20 -10.11 2.97
CA GLN A 69 -10.24 -10.35 4.05
C GLN A 69 -9.13 -11.31 3.60
N GLU A 70 -9.47 -12.33 2.82
CA GLU A 70 -8.52 -13.30 2.29
C GLU A 70 -7.53 -12.66 1.31
N THR A 71 -8.02 -11.83 0.38
CA THR A 71 -7.15 -11.08 -0.56
C THR A 71 -6.20 -10.16 0.20
N ARG A 72 -6.69 -9.45 1.23
CA ARG A 72 -5.85 -8.60 2.09
C ARG A 72 -4.80 -9.41 2.86
N ARG A 73 -5.15 -10.58 3.38
CA ARG A 73 -4.22 -11.49 4.06
C ARG A 73 -3.15 -12.01 3.09
N ARG A 74 -3.54 -12.38 1.87
CA ARG A 74 -2.62 -12.84 0.82
C ARG A 74 -1.60 -11.76 0.44
N LEU A 75 -2.03 -10.52 0.25
CA LEU A 75 -1.14 -9.39 -0.02
C LEU A 75 -0.16 -9.13 1.14
N LYS A 76 -0.66 -9.19 2.39
CA LYS A 76 0.18 -9.04 3.58
C LYS A 76 1.21 -10.17 3.70
N ASN A 77 0.83 -11.39 3.35
CA ASN A 77 1.74 -12.54 3.33
C ASN A 77 2.79 -12.41 2.23
N LEU A 78 2.40 -12.00 1.02
CA LEU A 78 3.34 -11.73 -0.07
C LEU A 78 4.37 -10.66 0.33
N LYS A 79 3.92 -9.58 0.98
CA LYS A 79 4.80 -8.53 1.52
C LYS A 79 5.78 -9.09 2.57
N ARG A 80 5.28 -9.88 3.53
CA ARG A 80 6.10 -10.54 4.56
C ARG A 80 7.09 -11.55 3.96
N MET A 81 6.71 -12.28 2.92
CA MET A 81 7.59 -13.21 2.22
C MET A 81 8.72 -12.47 1.52
N LYS A 82 8.43 -11.33 0.86
CA LYS A 82 9.45 -10.47 0.26
C LYS A 82 10.39 -9.87 1.32
N GLU A 83 9.86 -9.47 2.47
CA GLU A 83 10.65 -8.96 3.59
C GLU A 83 11.52 -10.03 4.27
N ARG A 84 11.09 -11.30 4.22
CA ARG A 84 11.83 -12.46 4.75
C ARG A 84 12.94 -12.98 3.84
N SER A 85 13.40 -12.25 2.84
CA SER A 85 14.62 -12.64 2.11
C SER A 85 15.76 -12.76 3.13
N ILE A 86 16.13 -13.99 3.47
CA ILE A 86 17.15 -14.28 4.49
C ILE A 86 18.48 -13.80 3.91
N ARG A 87 19.07 -12.78 4.55
CA ARG A 87 20.40 -12.28 4.18
C ARG A 87 21.44 -13.11 4.92
N PHE A 88 22.13 -13.97 4.20
CA PHE A 88 23.29 -14.68 4.73
C PHE A 88 24.50 -13.77 4.62
N TYR A 89 25.14 -13.51 5.76
CA TYR A 89 26.40 -12.77 5.79
C TYR A 89 27.53 -13.79 5.92
N VAL A 90 28.46 -13.74 4.96
CA VAL A 90 29.63 -14.60 4.94
C VAL A 90 30.87 -13.70 4.96
N ASN A 91 31.78 -13.96 5.90
CA ASN A 91 33.07 -13.30 5.94
C ASN A 91 34.03 -14.04 5.01
N VAL A 92 34.52 -13.36 3.98
CA VAL A 92 35.45 -13.93 3.00
C VAL A 92 36.83 -13.32 3.22
N PRO A 93 37.83 -14.11 3.67
CA PRO A 93 39.21 -13.65 3.66
C PRO A 93 39.69 -13.54 2.20
N LEU A 94 40.18 -12.37 1.83
CA LEU A 94 40.74 -12.10 0.51
C LEU A 94 42.18 -11.64 0.65
N GLU A 95 43.03 -12.12 -0.25
CA GLU A 95 44.37 -11.58 -0.43
C GLU A 95 44.34 -10.08 -0.74
N GLN A 96 45.35 -9.36 -0.26
CA GLN A 96 45.38 -7.90 -0.33
C GLN A 96 45.29 -7.39 -1.78
N ASP A 97 46.01 -8.03 -2.71
CA ASP A 97 46.03 -7.66 -4.12
C ASP A 97 44.67 -7.85 -4.79
N VAL A 98 43.97 -8.93 -4.45
CA VAL A 98 42.64 -9.23 -4.97
C VAL A 98 41.63 -8.21 -4.43
N LYS A 99 41.72 -7.89 -3.14
CA LYS A 99 40.89 -6.86 -2.51
C LYS A 99 41.11 -5.49 -3.15
N ALA A 100 42.36 -5.13 -3.47
CA ALA A 100 42.70 -3.87 -4.14
C ALA A 100 42.12 -3.79 -5.55
N ARG A 101 42.22 -4.88 -6.33
CA ARG A 101 41.60 -4.97 -7.67
C ARG A 101 40.08 -4.85 -7.61
N LEU A 102 39.45 -5.51 -6.64
CA LEU A 102 38.00 -5.44 -6.44
C LEU A 102 37.56 -4.03 -6.02
N LEU A 103 38.32 -3.37 -5.16
CA LEU A 103 38.05 -1.99 -4.75
C LEU A 103 38.14 -1.02 -5.93
N ARG A 104 39.17 -1.19 -6.77
CA ARG A 104 39.35 -0.38 -7.99
C ARG A 104 38.18 -0.57 -8.95
N ALA A 105 37.79 -1.82 -9.23
CA ALA A 105 36.66 -2.11 -10.10
C ALA A 105 35.32 -1.57 -9.54
N ALA A 106 35.13 -1.64 -8.22
CA ALA A 106 33.96 -1.06 -7.56
C ALA A 106 33.90 0.46 -7.73
N HIS A 107 35.03 1.15 -7.60
CA HIS A 107 35.11 2.59 -7.76
C HIS A 107 34.95 3.03 -9.22
N GLU A 108 35.51 2.30 -10.19
CA GLU A 108 35.41 2.65 -11.61
C GLU A 108 33.98 2.49 -12.16
N ASN A 109 33.21 1.54 -11.60
CA ASN A 109 31.84 1.27 -12.05
C ASN A 109 30.76 1.91 -11.17
N ASP A 110 31.14 2.63 -10.10
CA ASP A 110 30.22 3.16 -9.07
C ASP A 110 29.28 2.09 -8.45
N ILE A 111 29.78 0.86 -8.33
CA ILE A 111 29.04 -0.29 -7.81
C ILE A 111 29.68 -0.77 -6.51
N ARG A 112 28.87 -1.25 -5.55
CA ARG A 112 29.39 -1.83 -4.30
C ARG A 112 30.15 -3.14 -4.59
N MET A 113 31.29 -3.34 -3.94
CA MET A 113 32.09 -4.58 -4.01
C MET A 113 31.25 -5.86 -3.80
N THR A 114 30.22 -5.81 -2.94
CA THR A 114 29.32 -6.93 -2.67
C THR A 114 28.53 -7.39 -3.89
N VAL A 115 28.15 -6.47 -4.78
CA VAL A 115 27.39 -6.78 -5.99
C VAL A 115 28.29 -7.46 -7.02
N ILE A 116 29.53 -7.00 -7.14
CA ILE A 116 30.54 -7.62 -8.02
C ILE A 116 30.85 -9.04 -7.53
N MET A 117 31.02 -9.22 -6.22
CA MET A 117 31.25 -10.54 -5.62
C MET A 117 30.06 -11.48 -5.86
N GLN A 118 28.83 -10.99 -5.69
CA GLN A 118 27.64 -11.79 -5.96
C GLN A 118 27.60 -12.24 -7.43
N ALA A 119 27.78 -11.30 -8.37
CA ALA A 119 27.80 -11.63 -9.79
C ALA A 119 28.90 -12.63 -10.14
N ALA A 120 30.11 -12.48 -9.56
CA ALA A 120 31.22 -13.40 -9.79
C ALA A 120 30.93 -14.81 -9.27
N ILE A 121 30.29 -14.93 -8.09
CA ILE A 121 29.86 -16.22 -7.54
C ILE A 121 28.76 -16.83 -8.42
N ASP A 122 27.76 -16.04 -8.81
CA ASP A 122 26.66 -16.52 -9.66
C ASP A 122 27.18 -17.03 -11.01
N THR A 123 28.11 -16.30 -11.65
CA THR A 123 28.78 -16.76 -12.89
C THR A 123 29.57 -18.04 -12.64
N TYR A 124 30.36 -18.11 -11.56
CA TYR A 124 31.12 -19.32 -11.25
C TYR A 124 30.21 -20.54 -11.01
N LEU A 125 29.10 -20.38 -10.29
CA LEU A 125 28.16 -21.47 -10.04
C LEU A 125 27.48 -21.92 -11.34
N GLN A 126 27.02 -20.98 -12.16
CA GLN A 126 26.40 -21.28 -13.46
C GLN A 126 27.35 -22.00 -14.40
N ASP A 127 28.61 -21.53 -14.51
CA ASP A 127 29.62 -22.12 -15.39
C ASP A 127 29.98 -23.56 -14.97
N ASN A 128 29.87 -23.87 -13.68
CA ASN A 128 30.14 -25.20 -13.13
C ASN A 128 28.86 -26.05 -12.94
N GLY A 129 27.69 -25.54 -13.31
CA GLY A 129 26.41 -26.26 -13.27
C GLY A 129 25.81 -26.45 -11.87
N TYR A 130 26.18 -25.60 -10.91
CA TYR A 130 25.62 -25.58 -9.55
C TYR A 130 24.35 -24.74 -9.44
#